data_AF-A0A1H1H7R2-F1
#
_entry.id   AF-A0A1H1H7R2-F1
#
_cell.length_a   1.000
_cell.length_b   1.000
_cell.length_c   1.000
_cell.angle_alpha   90.00
_cell.angle_beta   90.00
_cell.angle_gamma   90.00
#
_symmetry.space_group_name_H-M   'P 1'
#
loop_
_entity.id
_entity.type
_entity.pdbx_description
1 polymer ?
#
loop_
_entity_poly.entity_id
_entity_poly.type
_entity_poly.pdbx_seq_one_letter_code
_entity_poly.pdbx_strand_id
1 'polypeptide(L)'
;MVLAMTLLAVCQSVVAAEPSAAATIDTNAWYVLVNRHSGKALDVYDLATHDGAPIVQWSRNDGAWQQWRFVDSGGGYYRLRSRHSGKVLDIYQHSTADGAEVVQWTDLNGANQQFRVVDTDNGFVKLLNRNSGKALEVWEWSTADGARISQYTDHNGANQQWRLVKLDDPTTPPPTYPGPGYVTGDIGVHDPEVTKTPSGTYLLAHTGDGISLKTSTDRTAWRNAGAAFPGGAPWAHPYTDGGDNLWAPDITYVNGRYYMYYSASTFGSNRSAIFLATSTTGASGSWTNQGLVIESRSSDDFNAIDPNLMIDDQGRWWLSFGSFWSGIKMVRLDPATGKRMDTTVHSIAGRNGGAIEAPFIHKHGDYYYLYVSFDLCCRGASSTYRIMVGRSTSVTGPYLDRDGVALTAGGGTQILAGHGSIHGPGHQAVLADDDGDVLFYHYYADNGASLLGINKIGYDSAGWPFVY
;
A
#
# COMPACT_ATOMS: atom_id res chain seq x y z
N MET A 1 22.16 90.57 -10.44
CA MET A 1 21.69 89.36 -11.17
C MET A 1 22.28 88.16 -10.43
N VAL A 2 21.51 87.55 -9.52
CA VAL A 2 21.97 86.45 -8.66
C VAL A 2 21.49 85.14 -9.28
N LEU A 3 22.42 84.26 -9.63
CA LEU A 3 22.13 82.94 -10.20
C LEU A 3 21.99 81.92 -9.06
N ALA A 4 20.82 81.30 -8.93
CA ALA A 4 20.53 80.28 -7.94
C ALA A 4 20.99 78.90 -8.45
N MET A 5 21.86 78.24 -7.67
CA MET A 5 22.21 76.82 -7.84
C MET A 5 21.08 75.95 -7.28
N THR A 6 20.51 75.08 -8.11
CA THR A 6 19.51 74.07 -7.72
C THR A 6 20.25 72.77 -7.38
N LEU A 7 20.08 72.29 -6.14
CA LEU A 7 20.63 71.03 -5.65
C LEU A 7 19.67 69.89 -6.02
N LEU A 8 20.08 68.94 -6.86
CA LEU A 8 19.34 67.69 -7.07
C LEU A 8 19.71 66.70 -5.95
N ALA A 9 18.74 66.37 -5.10
CA ALA A 9 18.85 65.25 -4.16
C ALA A 9 18.52 63.94 -4.89
N VAL A 10 19.50 63.04 -4.97
CA VAL A 10 19.29 61.66 -5.44
C VAL A 10 18.90 60.82 -4.23
N CYS A 11 17.61 60.49 -4.11
CA CYS A 11 17.13 59.46 -3.19
C CYS A 11 17.50 58.08 -3.77
N GLN A 12 18.47 57.39 -3.16
CA GLN A 12 18.66 55.96 -3.40
C GLN A 12 17.59 55.19 -2.64
N SER A 13 16.68 54.55 -3.37
CA SER A 13 15.76 53.57 -2.81
C SER A 13 16.56 52.32 -2.42
N VAL A 14 16.60 52.03 -1.12
CA VAL A 14 17.04 50.72 -0.62
C VAL A 14 15.94 49.74 -0.97
N VAL A 15 16.12 48.97 -2.05
CA VAL A 15 15.26 47.82 -2.34
C VAL A 15 15.63 46.75 -1.32
N ALA A 16 14.80 46.56 -0.31
CA ALA A 16 14.89 45.37 0.53
C ALA A 16 14.62 44.16 -0.36
N ALA A 17 15.58 43.22 -0.42
CA ALA A 17 15.35 41.95 -1.09
C ALA A 17 14.20 41.23 -0.37
N GLU A 18 13.15 40.88 -1.12
CA GLU A 18 12.11 40.01 -0.59
C GLU A 18 12.73 38.66 -0.21
N PRO A 19 12.31 38.02 0.89
CA PRO A 19 12.74 36.67 1.20
C PRO A 19 12.33 35.76 0.03
N SER A 20 13.30 35.00 -0.49
CA SER A 20 13.06 33.95 -1.47
C SER A 20 11.87 33.09 -1.02
N ALA A 21 10.88 32.93 -1.90
CA ALA A 21 9.76 32.03 -1.65
C ALA A 21 10.33 30.64 -1.34
N ALA A 22 9.97 30.10 -0.17
CA ALA A 22 10.37 28.76 0.22
C ALA A 22 9.98 27.77 -0.89
N ALA A 23 10.87 26.87 -1.28
CA ALA A 23 10.51 25.72 -2.09
C ALA A 23 9.24 25.07 -1.50
N THR A 24 8.17 25.00 -2.29
CA THR A 24 6.89 24.51 -1.79
C THR A 24 7.04 23.03 -1.45
N ILE A 25 6.93 22.70 -0.16
CA ILE A 25 6.97 21.33 0.31
C ILE A 25 5.71 20.61 -0.18
N ASP A 26 5.88 19.62 -1.05
CA ASP A 26 4.82 18.69 -1.42
C ASP A 26 4.63 17.71 -0.27
N THR A 27 3.56 17.91 0.51
CA THR A 27 3.21 17.08 1.67
C THR A 27 2.65 15.72 1.28
N ASN A 28 2.52 15.41 -0.02
CA ASN A 28 2.17 14.08 -0.52
C ASN A 28 3.38 13.23 -0.89
N ALA A 29 4.56 13.84 -1.02
CA ALA A 29 5.78 13.14 -1.38
C ALA A 29 6.58 12.64 -0.16
N TRP A 30 7.39 11.61 -0.42
CA TRP A 30 8.45 11.20 0.50
C TRP A 30 9.75 11.91 0.15
N TYR A 31 10.60 12.17 1.13
CA TYR A 31 11.88 12.82 0.92
C TYR A 31 13.00 12.07 1.62
N VAL A 32 14.16 12.07 0.98
CA VAL A 32 15.42 11.79 1.67
C VAL A 32 16.11 13.12 1.96
N LEU A 33 16.47 13.35 3.22
CA LEU A 33 17.17 14.55 3.64
C LEU A 33 18.66 14.29 3.63
N VAL A 34 19.39 14.86 2.66
CA VAL A 34 20.82 14.63 2.50
C VAL A 34 21.61 15.82 3.04
N ASN A 35 22.46 15.60 4.04
CA ASN A 35 23.26 16.66 4.65
C ASN A 35 24.28 17.26 3.66
N ARG A 36 24.41 18.59 3.63
CA ARG A 36 25.34 19.29 2.72
C ARG A 36 26.79 18.97 3.00
N HIS A 37 27.18 18.82 4.27
CA HIS A 37 28.57 18.59 4.66
C HIS A 37 29.02 17.15 4.38
N SER A 38 28.24 16.15 4.79
CA SER A 38 28.64 14.74 4.73
C SER A 38 28.16 13.99 3.48
N GLY A 39 27.13 14.49 2.80
CA GLY A 39 26.44 13.79 1.71
C GLY A 39 25.60 12.58 2.16
N LYS A 40 25.42 12.39 3.47
CA LYS A 40 24.68 11.26 4.06
C LYS A 40 23.22 11.63 4.34
N ALA A 41 22.36 10.61 4.41
CA ALA A 41 20.93 10.76 4.62
C ALA A 41 20.57 10.77 6.11
N LEU A 42 19.51 11.51 6.46
CA LEU A 42 18.83 11.45 7.75
C LEU A 42 18.18 10.08 7.93
N ASP A 43 18.50 9.38 9.01
CA ASP A 43 18.30 7.94 9.14
C ASP A 43 17.80 7.58 10.55
N VAL A 44 16.83 6.67 10.63
CA VAL A 44 16.43 6.04 11.90
C VAL A 44 17.38 4.89 12.22
N TYR A 45 18.17 5.04 13.28
CA TYR A 45 19.21 4.09 13.63
C TYR A 45 18.66 2.67 13.86
N ASP A 46 19.38 1.68 13.34
CA ASP A 46 19.14 0.24 13.55
C ASP A 46 17.72 -0.22 13.21
N LEU A 47 17.08 0.43 12.23
CA LEU A 47 15.72 0.11 11.79
C LEU A 47 14.70 0.15 12.94
N ALA A 48 15.00 0.92 13.98
CA ALA A 48 14.21 0.92 15.20
C ALA A 48 12.81 1.53 14.97
N THR A 49 11.83 1.07 15.74
CA THR A 49 10.43 1.56 15.65
C THR A 49 9.86 2.05 16.99
N HIS A 50 10.59 1.88 18.10
CA HIS A 50 10.20 2.38 19.43
C HIS A 50 10.47 3.88 19.63
N ASP A 51 9.75 4.48 20.59
CA ASP A 51 9.98 5.86 21.02
C ASP A 51 11.37 6.04 21.62
N GLY A 52 12.00 7.18 21.33
CA GLY A 52 13.35 7.49 21.79
C GLY A 52 14.46 6.87 20.95
N ALA A 53 14.14 6.19 19.84
CA ALA A 53 15.19 5.69 18.96
C ALA A 53 16.02 6.85 18.38
N PRO A 54 17.35 6.75 18.37
CA PRO A 54 18.20 7.80 17.84
C PRO A 54 17.97 8.08 16.36
N ILE A 55 18.01 9.36 16.00
CA ILE A 55 18.16 9.78 14.60
C ILE A 55 19.64 10.06 14.35
N VAL A 56 20.15 9.44 13.31
CA VAL A 56 21.55 9.53 12.90
C VAL A 56 21.64 9.97 11.44
N GLN A 57 22.85 10.14 10.94
CA GLN A 57 23.11 10.09 9.52
C GLN A 57 23.65 8.71 9.10
N TRP A 58 23.34 8.29 7.88
CA TRP A 58 23.94 7.10 7.28
C TRP A 58 24.11 7.26 5.77
N SER A 59 24.99 6.45 5.19
CA SER A 59 25.13 6.28 3.75
C SER A 59 23.75 6.06 3.11
N ARG A 60 23.43 6.91 2.13
CA ARG A 60 22.11 6.92 1.48
C ARG A 60 21.85 5.59 0.76
N ASN A 61 20.73 4.95 1.08
CA ASN A 61 20.28 3.70 0.49
C ASN A 61 18.78 3.72 0.10
N ASP A 62 18.09 4.84 0.33
CA ASP A 62 16.66 5.04 0.03
C ASP A 62 15.74 4.02 0.72
N GLY A 63 16.22 3.30 1.73
CA GLY A 63 15.40 2.44 2.59
C GLY A 63 14.36 3.25 3.36
N ALA A 64 13.26 2.61 3.78
CA ALA A 64 12.12 3.29 4.41
C ALA A 64 12.51 4.12 5.65
N TRP A 65 13.56 3.75 6.37
CA TRP A 65 14.07 4.46 7.55
C TRP A 65 14.83 5.75 7.22
N GLN A 66 15.15 6.00 5.95
CA GLN A 66 15.71 7.25 5.43
C GLN A 66 14.67 8.14 4.74
N GLN A 67 13.41 7.71 4.70
CA GLN A 67 12.33 8.41 4.00
C GLN A 67 11.42 9.13 4.99
N TRP A 68 11.18 10.41 4.71
CA TRP A 68 10.46 11.32 5.58
C TRP A 68 9.36 12.04 4.80
N ARG A 69 8.14 12.06 5.33
CA ARG A 69 7.03 12.84 4.79
C ARG A 69 6.77 14.04 5.69
N PHE A 70 6.63 15.21 5.08
CA PHE A 70 6.27 16.43 5.81
C PHE A 70 4.76 16.43 6.07
N VAL A 71 4.37 16.56 7.34
CA VAL A 71 2.98 16.65 7.79
C VAL A 71 2.74 18.06 8.31
N ASP A 72 1.78 18.79 7.72
CA ASP A 72 1.48 20.16 8.11
C ASP A 72 1.03 20.26 9.59
N SER A 73 1.56 21.26 10.28
CA SER A 73 1.22 21.63 11.66
C SER A 73 0.71 23.09 11.74
N GLY A 74 0.50 23.74 10.60
CA GLY A 74 -0.01 25.10 10.47
C GLY A 74 1.05 26.18 10.70
N GLY A 75 0.85 27.36 10.08
CA GLY A 75 1.74 28.51 10.24
C GLY A 75 3.15 28.30 9.65
N GLY A 76 3.29 27.42 8.66
CA GLY A 76 4.56 27.11 8.01
C GLY A 76 5.46 26.11 8.77
N TYR A 77 4.91 25.40 9.74
CA TYR A 77 5.60 24.35 10.49
C TYR A 77 5.12 22.96 10.07
N TYR A 78 6.05 22.01 10.09
CA TYR A 78 5.80 20.62 9.72
C TYR A 78 6.35 19.68 10.79
N ARG A 79 5.73 18.51 10.92
CA ARG A 79 6.38 17.32 11.48
C ARG A 79 7.00 16.53 10.34
N LEU A 80 8.13 15.87 10.60
CA LEU A 80 8.73 14.95 9.64
C LEU A 80 8.44 13.53 10.10
N ARG A 81 7.55 12.85 9.39
CA ARG A 81 7.10 11.49 9.70
C ARG A 81 7.98 10.47 8.99
N SER A 82 8.55 9.52 9.71
CA SER A 82 9.31 8.41 9.14
C SER A 82 8.40 7.45 8.38
N ARG A 83 8.81 6.99 7.18
CA ARG A 83 8.09 5.95 6.43
C ARG A 83 8.14 4.61 7.13
N HIS A 84 9.25 4.33 7.83
CA HIS A 84 9.50 3.05 8.49
C HIS A 84 8.62 2.82 9.72
N SER A 85 8.55 3.80 10.61
CA SER A 85 7.89 3.64 11.91
C SER A 85 6.56 4.38 12.05
N GLY A 86 6.27 5.31 11.13
CA GLY A 86 5.13 6.22 11.23
C GLY A 86 5.26 7.27 12.35
N LYS A 87 6.37 7.32 13.09
CA LYS A 87 6.68 8.30 14.13
C LYS A 87 7.31 9.56 13.55
N VAL A 88 7.46 10.61 14.35
CA VAL A 88 7.98 11.91 13.89
C VAL A 88 9.30 12.25 14.55
N LEU A 89 10.10 13.11 13.90
CA LEU A 89 11.25 13.76 14.51
C LEU A 89 10.85 14.50 15.79
N ASP A 90 11.64 14.32 16.84
CA ASP A 90 11.39 14.86 18.16
C ASP A 90 12.70 15.36 18.78
N ILE A 91 12.71 16.59 19.28
CA ILE A 91 13.79 17.07 20.15
C ILE A 91 13.57 16.49 21.55
N TYR A 92 14.46 15.56 21.95
CA TYR A 92 14.29 14.75 23.14
C TYR A 92 14.07 15.60 24.39
N GLN A 93 13.05 15.23 25.17
CA GLN A 93 12.61 15.91 26.40
C GLN A 93 12.31 17.40 26.23
N HIS A 94 11.90 17.85 25.04
CA HIS A 94 11.62 19.26 24.75
C HIS A 94 12.80 20.20 25.03
N SER A 95 14.03 19.68 25.03
CA SER A 95 15.21 20.46 25.37
C SER A 95 15.36 21.67 24.44
N THR A 96 15.85 22.79 24.98
CA THR A 96 16.24 23.97 24.21
C THR A 96 17.75 24.18 24.21
N ALA A 97 18.51 23.23 24.77
CA ALA A 97 19.96 23.29 24.82
C ALA A 97 20.59 22.96 23.46
N ASP A 98 21.75 23.57 23.24
CA ASP A 98 22.65 23.20 22.16
C ASP A 98 23.17 21.77 22.36
N GLY A 99 23.13 20.98 21.29
CA GLY A 99 23.50 19.57 21.32
C GLY A 99 22.45 18.63 21.89
N ALA A 100 21.21 19.10 22.08
CA ALA A 100 20.12 18.19 22.43
C ALA A 100 19.91 17.14 21.32
N GLU A 101 19.67 15.91 21.75
CA GLU A 101 19.50 14.77 20.86
C GLU A 101 18.17 14.85 20.10
N VAL A 102 18.20 14.41 18.84
CA VAL A 102 17.00 14.21 18.05
C VAL A 102 16.71 12.71 17.98
N VAL A 103 15.48 12.37 18.33
CA VAL A 103 14.96 11.00 18.32
C VAL A 103 13.71 10.92 17.46
N GLN A 104 13.22 9.73 17.19
CA GLN A 104 11.83 9.56 16.80
C GLN A 104 10.93 9.40 18.02
N TRP A 105 9.70 9.90 17.93
CA TRP A 105 8.69 9.72 18.96
C TRP A 105 7.29 9.64 18.36
N THR A 106 6.37 9.03 19.10
CA THR A 106 4.93 9.08 18.84
C THR A 106 4.50 10.52 18.52
N ASP A 107 3.71 10.69 17.46
CA ASP A 107 3.26 11.99 17.00
C ASP A 107 2.25 12.60 17.99
N LEU A 108 2.71 13.61 18.72
CA LEU A 108 1.92 14.37 19.69
C LEU A 108 1.62 15.79 19.18
N ASN A 109 2.10 16.13 17.98
CA ASN A 109 2.08 17.47 17.43
C ASN A 109 2.59 18.56 18.40
N GLY A 110 3.53 18.21 19.28
CA GLY A 110 4.14 19.13 20.23
C GLY A 110 5.11 20.10 19.54
N ALA A 111 5.35 21.28 20.14
CA ALA A 111 6.24 22.28 19.54
C ALA A 111 7.69 21.77 19.34
N ASN A 112 8.14 20.80 20.13
CA ASN A 112 9.43 20.12 19.98
C ASN A 112 9.49 19.16 18.77
N GLN A 113 8.34 18.81 18.18
CA GLN A 113 8.24 17.96 16.99
C GLN A 113 7.98 18.76 15.70
N GLN A 114 7.85 20.08 15.83
CA GLN A 114 7.49 20.98 14.73
C GLN A 114 8.72 21.72 14.22
N PHE A 115 8.94 21.68 12.93
CA PHE A 115 10.08 22.28 12.25
C PHE A 115 9.60 23.19 11.12
N ARG A 116 10.16 24.39 11.05
CA ARG A 116 10.01 25.27 9.89
C ARG A 116 11.12 24.99 8.90
N VAL A 117 10.77 24.78 7.63
CA VAL A 117 11.73 24.70 6.54
C VAL A 117 12.11 26.11 6.13
N VAL A 118 13.41 26.39 6.08
CA VAL A 118 13.96 27.70 5.67
C VAL A 118 14.96 27.48 4.55
N ASP A 119 14.71 28.06 3.38
CA ASP A 119 15.61 27.98 2.23
C ASP A 119 16.96 28.64 2.53
N THR A 120 18.00 28.06 1.95
CA THR A 120 19.37 28.59 1.91
C THR A 120 19.86 28.63 0.45
N ASP A 121 21.13 28.94 0.24
CA ASP A 121 21.73 28.98 -1.09
C ASP A 121 21.77 27.60 -1.76
N ASN A 122 21.73 27.58 -3.10
CA ASN A 122 22.02 26.40 -3.91
C ASN A 122 21.12 25.17 -3.67
N GLY A 123 19.84 25.39 -3.35
CA GLY A 123 18.83 24.32 -3.23
C GLY A 123 18.92 23.50 -1.94
N PHE A 124 19.60 24.04 -0.92
CA PHE A 124 19.62 23.49 0.43
C PHE A 124 18.61 24.20 1.33
N VAL A 125 18.18 23.55 2.39
CA VAL A 125 17.29 24.08 3.42
C VAL A 125 17.86 23.87 4.82
N LYS A 126 17.36 24.62 5.79
CA LYS A 126 17.51 24.35 7.23
C LYS A 126 16.15 23.99 7.83
N LEU A 127 16.18 23.18 8.88
CA LEU A 127 15.00 22.81 9.65
C LEU A 127 15.11 23.46 11.03
N LEU A 128 14.28 24.46 11.31
CA LEU A 128 14.29 25.18 12.58
C LEU A 128 13.17 24.68 13.49
N ASN A 129 13.51 24.17 14.66
CA ASN A 129 12.54 23.68 15.62
C ASN A 129 11.69 24.83 16.19
N ARG A 130 10.37 24.63 16.33
CA ARG A 130 9.43 25.65 16.81
C ARG A 130 9.61 25.98 18.29
N ASN A 131 9.96 25.00 19.12
CA ASN A 131 10.12 25.18 20.56
C ASN A 131 11.40 25.95 20.91
N SER A 132 12.51 25.64 20.25
CA SER A 132 13.83 26.21 20.59
C SER A 132 14.31 27.30 19.64
N GLY A 133 13.78 27.35 18.41
CA GLY A 133 14.31 28.18 17.31
C GLY A 133 15.64 27.69 16.73
N LYS A 134 16.14 26.51 17.16
CA LYS A 134 17.45 25.96 16.78
C LYS A 134 17.37 25.08 15.53
N ALA A 135 18.50 24.97 14.82
CA ALA A 135 18.61 24.23 13.58
C ALA A 135 18.91 22.75 13.83
N LEU A 136 18.29 21.86 13.04
CA LEU A 136 18.65 20.45 12.95
C LEU A 136 20.01 20.28 12.27
N GLU A 137 20.94 19.56 12.90
CA GLU A 137 22.30 19.41 12.41
C GLU A 137 22.90 18.03 12.65
N VAL A 138 23.96 17.72 11.90
CA VAL A 138 24.87 16.62 12.23
C VAL A 138 25.82 17.09 13.33
N TRP A 139 25.82 16.39 14.47
CA TRP A 139 26.61 16.75 15.65
C TRP A 139 28.11 16.74 15.34
N GLU A 140 28.81 17.76 15.84
CA GLU A 140 30.26 17.92 15.70
C GLU A 140 30.78 17.83 14.25
N TRP A 141 29.93 18.17 13.27
CA TRP A 141 30.28 18.12 11.84
C TRP A 141 30.77 16.75 11.37
N SER A 142 30.37 15.68 12.04
CA SER A 142 30.83 14.34 11.71
C SER A 142 30.45 13.94 10.29
N THR A 143 31.30 13.14 9.65
CA THR A 143 31.03 12.50 8.36
C THR A 143 30.90 10.99 8.48
N ALA A 144 30.88 10.43 9.70
CA ALA A 144 30.73 8.99 9.91
C ALA A 144 29.27 8.53 9.78
N ASP A 145 29.09 7.28 9.35
CA ASP A 145 27.82 6.56 9.51
C ASP A 145 27.53 6.38 11.00
N GLY A 146 26.26 6.54 11.37
CA GLY A 146 25.81 6.47 12.77
C GLY A 146 26.07 7.74 13.57
N ALA A 147 26.58 8.81 12.95
CA ALA A 147 26.76 10.06 13.67
C ALA A 147 25.41 10.67 14.06
N ARG A 148 25.32 11.10 15.33
CA ARG A 148 24.11 11.63 15.95
C ARG A 148 23.62 12.91 15.26
N ILE A 149 22.30 13.02 15.12
CA ILE A 149 21.62 14.27 14.78
C ILE A 149 21.21 15.00 16.05
N SER A 150 21.44 16.31 16.06
CA SER A 150 21.15 17.19 17.18
C SER A 150 20.45 18.45 16.72
N GLN A 151 20.03 19.29 17.68
CA GLN A 151 19.77 20.70 17.41
C GLN A 151 20.89 21.60 17.95
N TYR A 152 21.10 22.75 17.32
CA TYR A 152 22.05 23.75 17.78
C TYR A 152 21.67 25.15 17.32
N THR A 153 22.24 26.16 17.97
CA THR A 153 22.17 27.56 17.55
C THR A 153 22.45 27.67 16.05
N ASP A 154 21.53 28.30 15.32
CA ASP A 154 21.65 28.47 13.87
C ASP A 154 22.85 29.38 13.55
N HIS A 155 23.89 28.77 12.99
CA HIS A 155 25.09 29.44 12.51
C HIS A 155 25.25 29.26 11.00
N ASN A 156 24.18 28.79 10.32
CA ASN A 156 24.14 28.54 8.89
C ASN A 156 25.30 27.65 8.37
N GLY A 157 25.76 26.71 9.19
CA GLY A 157 26.84 25.80 8.82
C GLY A 157 26.37 24.73 7.84
N ALA A 158 27.30 24.18 7.03
CA ALA A 158 26.95 23.11 6.08
C ALA A 158 26.46 21.83 6.76
N ASN A 159 26.85 21.57 8.02
CA ASN A 159 26.31 20.47 8.81
C ASN A 159 24.85 20.70 9.26
N GLN A 160 24.32 21.93 9.18
CA GLN A 160 22.93 22.30 9.50
C GLN A 160 22.03 22.38 8.26
N GLN A 161 22.58 22.14 7.08
CA GLN A 161 21.91 22.32 5.80
C GLN A 161 21.65 20.97 5.12
N TRP A 162 20.46 20.84 4.55
CA TRP A 162 19.94 19.59 4.01
C TRP A 162 19.41 19.82 2.59
N ARG A 163 19.70 18.90 1.69
CA ARG A 163 19.01 18.82 0.40
C ARG A 163 17.82 17.90 0.54
N LEU A 164 16.63 18.41 0.24
CA LEU A 164 15.43 17.60 0.16
C LEU A 164 15.40 16.90 -1.20
N VAL A 165 15.68 15.60 -1.21
CA VAL A 165 15.54 14.79 -2.41
C VAL A 165 14.14 14.23 -2.42
N LYS A 166 13.26 14.81 -3.25
CA LYS A 166 11.90 14.31 -3.46
C LYS A 166 11.97 12.91 -4.05
N LEU A 167 11.29 11.98 -3.40
CA LEU A 167 10.96 10.66 -3.92
C LEU A 167 9.51 10.73 -4.40
N ASP A 168 9.31 10.64 -5.70
CA ASP A 168 7.98 10.46 -6.29
C ASP A 168 7.52 9.00 -6.10
N ASP A 169 6.25 8.70 -6.41
CA ASP A 169 5.88 7.32 -6.70
C ASP A 169 6.87 6.79 -7.74
N PRO A 170 7.55 5.66 -7.47
CA PRO A 170 8.54 5.18 -8.41
C PRO A 170 7.84 4.92 -9.75
N THR A 171 8.44 5.42 -10.83
CA THR A 171 8.02 5.16 -12.22
C THR A 171 8.96 4.15 -12.89
N THR A 172 9.90 3.61 -12.13
CA THR A 172 10.86 2.60 -12.56
C THR A 172 10.75 1.41 -11.59
N PRO A 173 10.49 0.19 -12.10
CA PRO A 173 10.47 -1.01 -11.27
C PRO A 173 11.80 -1.22 -10.53
N PRO A 174 11.78 -1.71 -9.28
CA PRO A 174 13.00 -2.07 -8.59
C PRO A 174 13.72 -3.23 -9.33
N PRO A 175 15.06 -3.33 -9.24
CA PRO A 175 15.83 -4.37 -9.93
C PRO A 175 15.56 -5.79 -9.38
N THR A 176 14.98 -5.88 -8.18
CA THR A 176 14.58 -7.12 -7.52
C THR A 176 13.22 -6.92 -6.85
N TYR A 177 12.49 -8.00 -6.62
CA TYR A 177 11.24 -7.91 -5.86
C TYR A 177 11.49 -7.43 -4.43
N PRO A 178 10.68 -6.47 -3.93
CA PRO A 178 10.75 -6.05 -2.54
C PRO A 178 10.12 -7.13 -1.64
N GLY A 179 10.64 -7.25 -0.42
CA GLY A 179 9.95 -8.00 0.62
C GLY A 179 8.61 -7.33 0.98
N PRO A 180 7.71 -8.04 1.69
CA PRO A 180 6.49 -7.44 2.22
C PRO A 180 6.83 -6.25 3.12
N GLY A 181 6.02 -5.21 3.05
CA GLY A 181 6.06 -4.10 3.99
C GLY A 181 5.83 -4.55 5.42
N TYR A 182 6.14 -3.67 6.38
CA TYR A 182 6.02 -4.00 7.80
C TYR A 182 4.57 -4.28 8.20
N VAL A 183 4.31 -5.53 8.61
CA VAL A 183 3.03 -6.00 9.14
C VAL A 183 3.24 -6.76 10.45
N THR A 184 2.30 -6.60 11.38
CA THR A 184 2.38 -7.14 12.74
C THR A 184 1.01 -7.57 13.28
N GLY A 185 1.03 -8.25 14.42
CA GLY A 185 -0.17 -8.77 15.07
C GLY A 185 -0.58 -10.11 14.50
N ASP A 186 -1.87 -10.30 14.27
CA ASP A 186 -2.41 -11.54 13.74
C ASP A 186 -2.33 -11.58 12.21
N ILE A 187 -1.15 -11.90 11.68
CA ILE A 187 -0.84 -11.84 10.24
C ILE A 187 -0.97 -13.18 9.50
N GLY A 188 -1.35 -14.26 10.20
CA GLY A 188 -1.64 -15.54 9.53
C GLY A 188 -2.90 -15.42 8.68
N VAL A 189 -2.77 -15.61 7.36
CA VAL A 189 -3.87 -15.51 6.38
C VAL A 189 -3.64 -16.51 5.25
N HIS A 190 -4.70 -16.87 4.55
CA HIS A 190 -4.65 -17.51 3.24
C HIS A 190 -5.77 -16.89 2.41
N ASP A 191 -5.47 -16.47 1.18
CA ASP A 191 -6.42 -15.78 0.29
C ASP A 191 -7.05 -14.50 0.91
N PRO A 192 -6.23 -13.50 1.27
CA PRO A 192 -6.71 -12.29 1.93
C PRO A 192 -7.37 -11.33 0.95
N GLU A 193 -8.49 -10.77 1.38
CA GLU A 193 -9.24 -9.73 0.68
C GLU A 193 -9.56 -8.61 1.65
N VAL A 194 -9.53 -7.36 1.18
CA VAL A 194 -9.58 -6.19 2.06
C VAL A 194 -10.47 -5.09 1.49
N THR A 195 -11.22 -4.46 2.39
CA THR A 195 -11.93 -3.20 2.10
C THR A 195 -11.61 -2.17 3.16
N LYS A 196 -11.54 -0.90 2.74
CA LYS A 196 -11.58 0.23 3.67
C LYS A 196 -13.01 0.37 4.20
N THR A 197 -13.14 0.56 5.51
CA THR A 197 -14.43 0.78 6.18
C THR A 197 -14.85 2.24 6.05
N PRO A 198 -16.13 2.56 6.25
CA PRO A 198 -16.61 3.96 6.27
C PRO A 198 -15.92 4.84 7.31
N SER A 199 -15.36 4.27 8.38
CA SER A 199 -14.61 5.00 9.40
C SER A 199 -13.14 5.19 9.06
N GLY A 200 -12.69 4.77 7.87
CA GLY A 200 -11.28 4.87 7.44
C GLY A 200 -10.35 3.82 8.05
N THR A 201 -10.91 2.76 8.65
CA THR A 201 -10.16 1.58 9.09
C THR A 201 -10.22 0.48 8.03
N TYR A 202 -9.69 -0.70 8.29
CA TYR A 202 -9.61 -1.79 7.33
C TYR A 202 -10.26 -3.05 7.89
N LEU A 203 -11.06 -3.70 7.05
CA LEU A 203 -11.62 -5.03 7.28
C LEU A 203 -11.00 -5.97 6.24
N LEU A 204 -10.41 -7.07 6.71
CA LEU A 204 -9.89 -8.13 5.87
C LEU A 204 -10.67 -9.40 6.14
N ALA A 205 -11.04 -10.12 5.09
CA ALA A 205 -11.52 -11.50 5.19
C ALA A 205 -10.55 -12.44 4.47
N HIS A 206 -10.51 -13.68 4.92
CA HIS A 206 -9.64 -14.68 4.34
C HIS A 206 -10.19 -16.09 4.53
N THR A 207 -9.62 -17.05 3.80
CA THR A 207 -9.95 -18.47 3.88
C THR A 207 -9.90 -18.99 5.32
N GLY A 208 -10.95 -19.70 5.73
CA GLY A 208 -11.06 -20.28 7.07
C GLY A 208 -12.48 -20.71 7.42
N ASP A 209 -12.65 -21.31 8.60
CA ASP A 209 -13.95 -21.78 9.07
C ASP A 209 -14.91 -20.60 9.26
N GLY A 210 -16.04 -20.63 8.54
CA GLY A 210 -17.03 -19.56 8.54
C GLY A 210 -16.54 -18.22 7.96
N ILE A 211 -15.45 -18.21 7.18
CA ILE A 211 -14.71 -17.03 6.70
C ILE A 211 -14.13 -16.21 7.85
N SER A 212 -12.80 -16.27 8.01
CA SER A 212 -12.10 -15.57 9.08
C SER A 212 -11.95 -14.08 8.78
N LEU A 213 -12.10 -13.24 9.80
CA LEU A 213 -12.06 -11.78 9.69
C LEU A 213 -10.90 -11.19 10.51
N LYS A 214 -10.31 -10.11 10.00
CA LYS A 214 -9.31 -9.30 10.70
C LYS A 214 -9.59 -7.83 10.52
N THR A 215 -9.11 -7.01 11.44
CA THR A 215 -9.21 -5.55 11.36
C THR A 215 -7.87 -4.87 11.58
N SER A 216 -7.71 -3.69 10.98
CA SER A 216 -6.57 -2.81 11.20
C SER A 216 -7.00 -1.35 11.13
N THR A 217 -6.29 -0.45 11.82
CA THR A 217 -6.49 1.00 11.70
C THR A 217 -5.52 1.66 10.73
N ASP A 218 -4.45 0.97 10.34
CA ASP A 218 -3.30 1.55 9.63
C ASP A 218 -2.70 0.64 8.53
N ARG A 219 -3.31 -0.53 8.29
CA ARG A 219 -2.85 -1.63 7.42
C ARG A 219 -1.61 -2.36 7.90
N THR A 220 -0.99 -1.95 9.00
CA THR A 220 0.25 -2.56 9.50
C THR A 220 -0.01 -3.47 10.70
N ALA A 221 -0.83 -3.03 11.67
CA ALA A 221 -1.18 -3.83 12.84
C ALA A 221 -2.54 -4.49 12.63
N TRP A 222 -2.56 -5.82 12.51
CA TRP A 222 -3.77 -6.61 12.28
C TRP A 222 -4.22 -7.35 13.54
N ARG A 223 -5.54 -7.39 13.75
CA ARG A 223 -6.17 -8.04 14.90
C ARG A 223 -7.22 -9.03 14.41
N ASN A 224 -7.27 -10.20 15.02
CA ASN A 224 -8.36 -11.15 14.85
C ASN A 224 -9.72 -10.47 15.13
N ALA A 225 -10.70 -10.68 14.26
CA ALA A 225 -12.04 -10.09 14.37
C ALA A 225 -13.16 -11.14 14.34
N GLY A 226 -12.84 -12.42 14.58
CA GLY A 226 -13.78 -13.54 14.55
C GLY A 226 -14.01 -14.07 13.14
N ALA A 227 -15.22 -14.55 12.87
CA ALA A 227 -15.60 -15.12 11.58
C ALA A 227 -16.92 -14.52 11.09
N ALA A 228 -17.14 -14.47 9.78
CA ALA A 228 -18.40 -13.97 9.22
C ALA A 228 -19.59 -14.83 9.68
N PHE A 229 -19.39 -16.16 9.68
CA PHE A 229 -20.36 -17.18 10.08
C PHE A 229 -19.85 -18.03 11.25
N PRO A 230 -19.82 -17.49 12.49
CA PRO A 230 -19.28 -18.23 13.64
C PRO A 230 -20.11 -19.46 14.03
N GLY A 231 -21.35 -19.58 13.52
CA GLY A 231 -22.21 -20.75 13.67
C GLY A 231 -22.11 -21.78 12.55
N GLY A 232 -21.12 -21.63 11.65
CA GLY A 232 -20.96 -22.49 10.47
C GLY A 232 -21.83 -22.07 9.28
N ALA A 233 -21.68 -22.80 8.17
CA ALA A 233 -22.32 -22.50 6.89
C ALA A 233 -22.95 -23.76 6.27
N PRO A 234 -24.01 -24.34 6.89
CA PRO A 234 -24.59 -25.62 6.45
C PRO A 234 -25.14 -25.61 5.02
N TRP A 235 -25.46 -24.45 4.47
CA TRP A 235 -25.86 -24.31 3.06
C TRP A 235 -24.73 -24.59 2.06
N ALA A 236 -23.47 -24.51 2.50
CA ALA A 236 -22.27 -24.79 1.71
C ALA A 236 -21.81 -26.25 1.80
N HIS A 237 -22.28 -27.01 2.81
CA HIS A 237 -21.92 -28.41 3.06
C HIS A 237 -22.04 -29.34 1.84
N PRO A 238 -23.01 -29.18 0.90
CA PRO A 238 -23.05 -29.97 -0.33
C PRO A 238 -21.82 -29.83 -1.23
N TYR A 239 -20.96 -28.83 -1.01
CA TYR A 239 -19.75 -28.56 -1.77
C TYR A 239 -18.46 -28.76 -0.95
N THR A 240 -18.55 -28.89 0.37
CA THR A 240 -17.40 -28.90 1.30
C THR A 240 -17.26 -30.21 2.09
N ASP A 241 -17.95 -31.28 1.66
CA ASP A 241 -18.04 -32.56 2.38
C ASP A 241 -18.45 -32.40 3.87
N GLY A 242 -19.33 -31.43 4.13
CA GLY A 242 -19.83 -31.13 5.49
C GLY A 242 -18.94 -30.21 6.32
N GLY A 243 -17.81 -29.74 5.79
CA GLY A 243 -16.92 -28.80 6.47
C GLY A 243 -17.42 -27.34 6.42
N ASP A 244 -17.05 -26.54 7.41
CA ASP A 244 -17.33 -25.10 7.46
C ASP A 244 -16.19 -24.23 6.90
N ASN A 245 -15.12 -24.85 6.40
CA ASN A 245 -14.01 -24.16 5.78
C ASN A 245 -14.43 -23.60 4.42
N LEU A 246 -14.45 -22.27 4.31
CA LEU A 246 -14.85 -21.52 3.12
C LEU A 246 -13.65 -20.70 2.62
N TRP A 247 -13.56 -20.51 1.31
CA TRP A 247 -12.34 -20.02 0.69
C TRP A 247 -12.52 -18.70 -0.05
N ALA A 248 -11.41 -17.96 -0.19
CA ALA A 248 -11.24 -16.84 -1.10
C ALA A 248 -12.41 -15.83 -1.08
N PRO A 249 -12.66 -15.17 0.06
CA PRO A 249 -13.80 -14.26 0.20
C PRO A 249 -13.50 -12.87 -0.39
N ASP A 250 -14.15 -12.43 -1.47
CA ASP A 250 -14.06 -11.02 -1.92
C ASP A 250 -15.02 -10.13 -1.13
N ILE A 251 -14.54 -9.01 -0.59
CA ILE A 251 -15.35 -8.04 0.16
C ILE A 251 -15.31 -6.66 -0.49
N THR A 252 -16.49 -6.14 -0.83
CA THR A 252 -16.67 -4.75 -1.29
C THR A 252 -17.70 -4.03 -0.42
N TYR A 253 -17.39 -2.80 0.02
CA TYR A 253 -18.36 -1.89 0.62
C TYR A 253 -18.91 -0.90 -0.41
N VAL A 254 -20.22 -0.95 -0.67
CA VAL A 254 -20.87 -0.06 -1.64
C VAL A 254 -22.32 0.21 -1.22
N ASN A 255 -22.80 1.43 -1.44
CA ASN A 255 -24.19 1.84 -1.14
C ASN A 255 -24.64 1.53 0.30
N GLY A 256 -23.76 1.73 1.27
CA GLY A 256 -24.10 1.54 2.69
C GLY A 256 -24.02 0.09 3.19
N ARG A 257 -23.53 -0.85 2.37
CA ARG A 257 -23.57 -2.29 2.66
C ARG A 257 -22.29 -2.98 2.20
N TYR A 258 -21.84 -3.94 2.98
CA TYR A 258 -20.82 -4.90 2.59
C TYR A 258 -21.45 -6.03 1.77
N TYR A 259 -20.83 -6.36 0.66
CA TYR A 259 -21.09 -7.55 -0.15
C TYR A 259 -19.85 -8.43 -0.03
N MET A 260 -20.06 -9.69 0.36
CA MET A 260 -18.99 -10.69 0.42
C MET A 260 -19.32 -11.88 -0.45
N TYR A 261 -18.55 -12.10 -1.50
CA TYR A 261 -18.62 -13.34 -2.28
C TYR A 261 -17.61 -14.33 -1.70
N TYR A 262 -17.94 -15.61 -1.65
CA TYR A 262 -17.06 -16.61 -1.04
C TYR A 262 -17.28 -17.99 -1.67
N SER A 263 -16.24 -18.82 -1.58
CA SER A 263 -16.17 -20.11 -2.26
C SER A 263 -16.46 -21.26 -1.31
N ALA A 264 -17.14 -22.28 -1.82
CA ALA A 264 -17.36 -23.57 -1.19
C ALA A 264 -16.93 -24.67 -2.17
N SER A 265 -15.98 -25.51 -1.77
CA SER A 265 -15.39 -26.55 -2.62
C SER A 265 -14.61 -27.58 -1.80
N THR A 266 -14.02 -28.56 -2.48
CA THR A 266 -13.05 -29.53 -1.96
C THR A 266 -11.80 -29.56 -2.86
N PHE A 267 -10.63 -29.75 -2.25
CA PHE A 267 -9.35 -29.48 -2.94
C PHE A 267 -9.16 -30.42 -4.14
N GLY A 268 -8.84 -29.85 -5.31
CA GLY A 268 -8.69 -30.59 -6.58
C GLY A 268 -10.00 -30.95 -7.29
N SER A 269 -11.16 -30.51 -6.78
CA SER A 269 -12.47 -30.66 -7.40
C SER A 269 -12.91 -29.37 -8.10
N ASN A 270 -13.75 -29.50 -9.14
CA ASN A 270 -14.55 -28.39 -9.67
C ASN A 270 -16.04 -28.50 -9.36
N ARG A 271 -16.43 -29.41 -8.45
CA ARG A 271 -17.79 -29.33 -7.88
C ARG A 271 -17.79 -28.24 -6.82
N SER A 272 -18.04 -27.01 -7.24
CA SER A 272 -17.82 -25.82 -6.43
C SER A 272 -18.97 -24.83 -6.56
N ALA A 273 -19.07 -23.91 -5.61
CA ALA A 273 -20.03 -22.84 -5.64
C ALA A 273 -19.49 -21.54 -5.05
N ILE A 274 -19.87 -20.43 -5.68
CA ILE A 274 -19.74 -19.09 -5.11
C ILE A 274 -21.09 -18.67 -4.55
N PHE A 275 -21.06 -18.24 -3.29
CA PHE A 275 -22.20 -17.69 -2.57
C PHE A 275 -22.01 -16.18 -2.36
N LEU A 276 -23.10 -15.51 -1.99
CA LEU A 276 -23.08 -14.10 -1.56
C LEU A 276 -23.52 -14.01 -0.11
N ALA A 277 -22.85 -13.19 0.67
CA ALA A 277 -23.28 -12.70 1.97
C ALA A 277 -23.35 -11.18 1.97
N THR A 278 -24.17 -10.61 2.84
CA THR A 278 -24.22 -9.16 3.05
C THR A 278 -24.21 -8.80 4.52
N SER A 279 -23.60 -7.67 4.85
CA SER A 279 -23.67 -7.08 6.19
C SER A 279 -23.75 -5.55 6.11
N THR A 280 -24.36 -4.91 7.09
CA THR A 280 -24.28 -3.43 7.24
C THR A 280 -23.09 -2.99 8.09
N THR A 281 -22.47 -3.89 8.85
CA THR A 281 -21.39 -3.55 9.81
C THR A 281 -20.06 -4.21 9.47
N GLY A 282 -20.08 -5.34 8.77
CA GLY A 282 -18.88 -6.16 8.48
C GLY A 282 -18.37 -6.95 9.68
N ALA A 283 -19.03 -6.87 10.84
CA ALA A 283 -18.59 -7.53 12.07
C ALA A 283 -18.85 -9.05 12.05
N SER A 284 -18.09 -9.81 12.84
CA SER A 284 -18.32 -11.23 13.05
C SER A 284 -19.78 -11.52 13.45
N GLY A 285 -20.40 -12.52 12.79
CA GLY A 285 -21.79 -12.91 13.02
C GLY A 285 -22.86 -11.94 12.51
N SER A 286 -22.49 -10.81 11.90
CA SER A 286 -23.44 -9.84 11.32
C SER A 286 -23.86 -10.16 9.88
N TRP A 287 -23.25 -11.19 9.29
CA TRP A 287 -23.38 -11.51 7.87
C TRP A 287 -24.59 -12.40 7.61
N THR A 288 -25.40 -12.00 6.64
CA THR A 288 -26.55 -12.78 6.17
C THR A 288 -26.22 -13.43 4.84
N ASN A 289 -26.32 -14.75 4.77
CA ASN A 289 -26.21 -15.48 3.50
C ASN A 289 -27.38 -15.12 2.57
N GLN A 290 -27.04 -14.72 1.34
CA GLN A 290 -27.97 -14.42 0.25
C GLN A 290 -28.06 -15.56 -0.77
N GLY A 291 -27.45 -16.72 -0.49
CA GLY A 291 -27.54 -17.93 -1.31
C GLY A 291 -26.55 -18.00 -2.46
N LEU A 292 -26.79 -18.94 -3.38
CA LEU A 292 -25.92 -19.25 -4.52
C LEU A 292 -25.83 -18.07 -5.51
N VAL A 293 -24.66 -17.86 -6.10
CA VAL A 293 -24.43 -16.94 -7.22
C VAL A 293 -24.13 -17.71 -8.49
N ILE A 294 -23.21 -18.67 -8.41
CA ILE A 294 -22.85 -19.57 -9.50
C ILE A 294 -22.28 -20.88 -8.92
N GLU A 295 -22.53 -21.99 -9.59
CA GLU A 295 -21.88 -23.28 -9.33
C GLU A 295 -21.17 -23.80 -10.58
N SER A 296 -20.19 -24.68 -10.37
CA SER A 296 -19.61 -25.54 -11.39
C SER A 296 -19.83 -27.00 -11.02
N ARG A 297 -19.97 -27.85 -12.03
CA ARG A 297 -20.14 -29.30 -11.94
C ARG A 297 -18.95 -29.98 -12.60
N SER A 298 -18.80 -31.28 -12.37
CA SER A 298 -17.75 -32.08 -13.00
C SER A 298 -17.79 -32.10 -14.54
N SER A 299 -18.92 -31.73 -15.14
CA SER A 299 -19.10 -31.57 -16.58
C SER A 299 -18.63 -30.22 -17.13
N ASP A 300 -18.44 -29.21 -16.27
CA ASP A 300 -18.03 -27.87 -16.68
C ASP A 300 -16.51 -27.81 -16.86
N ASP A 301 -16.06 -26.95 -17.77
CA ASP A 301 -14.65 -26.74 -18.07
C ASP A 301 -14.02 -25.61 -17.22
N PHE A 302 -14.64 -25.25 -16.10
CA PHE A 302 -14.17 -24.21 -15.19
C PHE A 302 -14.48 -24.59 -13.74
N ASN A 303 -13.88 -23.85 -12.80
CA ASN A 303 -14.12 -24.01 -11.37
C ASN A 303 -14.77 -22.74 -10.80
N ALA A 304 -15.91 -22.85 -10.12
CA ALA A 304 -16.62 -21.73 -9.51
C ALA A 304 -16.08 -21.45 -8.09
N ILE A 305 -14.85 -20.94 -8.01
CA ILE A 305 -14.19 -20.42 -6.81
C ILE A 305 -13.43 -19.13 -7.12
N ASP A 306 -12.88 -18.48 -6.10
CA ASP A 306 -12.06 -17.26 -6.17
C ASP A 306 -12.80 -16.06 -6.80
N PRO A 307 -13.96 -15.67 -6.25
CA PRO A 307 -14.71 -14.51 -6.75
C PRO A 307 -13.93 -13.21 -6.54
N ASN A 308 -14.12 -12.25 -7.45
CA ASN A 308 -13.82 -10.84 -7.24
C ASN A 308 -14.88 -9.95 -7.91
N LEU A 309 -15.48 -9.04 -7.14
CA LEU A 309 -16.44 -8.06 -7.63
C LEU A 309 -15.72 -6.83 -8.20
N MET A 310 -16.01 -6.52 -9.46
CA MET A 310 -15.65 -5.24 -10.10
C MET A 310 -16.90 -4.44 -10.46
N ILE A 311 -16.94 -3.19 -10.03
CA ILE A 311 -17.97 -2.21 -10.42
C ILE A 311 -17.34 -1.25 -11.42
N ASP A 312 -17.79 -1.28 -12.67
CA ASP A 312 -17.25 -0.37 -13.70
C ASP A 312 -17.79 1.06 -13.58
N ASP A 313 -17.21 1.99 -14.35
CA ASP A 313 -17.57 3.42 -14.32
C ASP A 313 -19.04 3.69 -14.69
N GLN A 314 -19.69 2.73 -15.35
CA GLN A 314 -21.11 2.81 -15.71
C GLN A 314 -22.01 2.25 -14.60
N GLY A 315 -21.43 1.84 -13.47
CA GLY A 315 -22.13 1.22 -12.34
C GLY A 315 -22.56 -0.21 -12.59
N ARG A 316 -22.03 -0.88 -13.63
CA ARG A 316 -22.36 -2.29 -13.91
C ARG A 316 -21.45 -3.18 -13.07
N TRP A 317 -22.04 -4.23 -12.51
CA TRP A 317 -21.35 -5.17 -11.64
C TRP A 317 -20.92 -6.39 -12.42
N TRP A 318 -19.66 -6.78 -12.25
CA TRP A 318 -19.04 -7.92 -12.89
C TRP A 318 -18.36 -8.77 -11.83
N LEU A 319 -18.61 -10.07 -11.84
CA LEU A 319 -17.94 -11.02 -10.96
C LEU A 319 -16.95 -11.82 -11.79
N SER A 320 -15.65 -11.58 -11.58
CA SER A 320 -14.61 -12.48 -12.09
C SER A 320 -14.40 -13.63 -11.11
N PHE A 321 -14.04 -14.80 -11.60
CA PHE A 321 -13.77 -15.98 -10.78
C PHE A 321 -13.01 -17.04 -11.59
N GLY A 322 -12.48 -18.06 -10.92
CA GLY A 322 -11.93 -19.23 -11.61
C GLY A 322 -10.59 -19.69 -11.05
N SER A 323 -10.36 -21.00 -11.18
CA SER A 323 -9.13 -21.67 -10.78
C SER A 323 -8.92 -22.88 -11.68
N PHE A 324 -7.72 -23.02 -12.27
CA PHE A 324 -7.33 -24.10 -13.20
C PHE A 324 -8.31 -24.27 -14.39
N TRP A 325 -8.53 -25.50 -14.86
CA TRP A 325 -9.33 -25.88 -16.03
C TRP A 325 -9.13 -24.90 -17.22
N SER A 326 -10.20 -24.35 -17.78
CA SER A 326 -10.12 -23.37 -18.89
C SER A 326 -9.77 -21.95 -18.43
N GLY A 327 -9.62 -21.71 -17.13
CA GLY A 327 -9.12 -20.47 -16.56
C GLY A 327 -10.19 -19.55 -15.98
N ILE A 328 -9.93 -18.25 -16.07
CA ILE A 328 -10.70 -17.20 -15.43
C ILE A 328 -11.93 -16.84 -16.25
N LYS A 329 -13.05 -16.82 -15.53
CA LYS A 329 -14.37 -16.50 -16.03
C LYS A 329 -14.86 -15.16 -15.50
N MET A 330 -15.89 -14.64 -16.14
CA MET A 330 -16.61 -13.45 -15.69
C MET A 330 -18.10 -13.55 -16.01
N VAL A 331 -18.93 -13.10 -15.08
CA VAL A 331 -20.39 -13.01 -15.23
C VAL A 331 -20.88 -11.62 -14.86
N ARG A 332 -21.98 -11.19 -15.47
CA ARG A 332 -22.64 -9.93 -15.13
C ARG A 332 -23.57 -10.12 -13.94
N LEU A 333 -23.54 -9.18 -12.99
CA LEU A 333 -24.40 -9.17 -11.82
C LEU A 333 -25.40 -8.02 -11.84
N ASP A 334 -26.57 -8.26 -11.25
CA ASP A 334 -27.60 -7.27 -10.99
C ASP A 334 -27.22 -6.49 -9.72
N PRO A 335 -26.95 -5.17 -9.80
CA PRO A 335 -26.58 -4.36 -8.64
C PRO A 335 -27.63 -4.36 -7.51
N ALA A 336 -28.91 -4.62 -7.83
CA ALA A 336 -29.98 -4.65 -6.83
C ALA A 336 -29.91 -5.91 -5.95
N THR A 337 -29.43 -7.03 -6.49
CA THR A 337 -29.45 -8.33 -5.82
C THR A 337 -28.06 -8.89 -5.50
N GLY A 338 -27.02 -8.42 -6.21
CA GLY A 338 -25.68 -9.02 -6.19
C GLY A 338 -25.63 -10.41 -6.84
N LYS A 339 -26.64 -10.78 -7.64
CA LYS A 339 -26.76 -12.09 -8.30
C LYS A 339 -26.60 -11.98 -9.80
N ARG A 340 -26.35 -13.11 -10.47
CA ARG A 340 -26.18 -13.16 -11.92
C ARG A 340 -27.41 -12.60 -12.64
N MET A 341 -27.18 -11.72 -13.62
CA MET A 341 -28.25 -11.18 -14.48
C MET A 341 -28.70 -12.19 -15.53
N ASP A 342 -27.77 -13.00 -16.03
CA ASP A 342 -27.99 -13.90 -17.15
C ASP A 342 -27.06 -15.13 -17.08
N THR A 343 -27.19 -16.01 -18.06
CA THR A 343 -26.45 -17.28 -18.15
C THR A 343 -25.10 -17.17 -18.86
N THR A 344 -24.76 -16.01 -19.42
CA THR A 344 -23.49 -15.78 -20.13
C THR A 344 -22.33 -15.92 -19.17
N VAL A 345 -21.29 -16.62 -19.60
CA VAL A 345 -20.01 -16.74 -18.88
C VAL A 345 -18.91 -16.39 -19.86
N HIS A 346 -18.21 -15.29 -19.62
CA HIS A 346 -17.09 -14.84 -20.43
C HIS A 346 -15.81 -15.54 -19.97
N SER A 347 -14.90 -15.86 -20.89
CA SER A 347 -13.54 -16.28 -20.55
C SER A 347 -12.60 -15.11 -20.75
N ILE A 348 -11.90 -14.68 -19.70
CA ILE A 348 -11.11 -13.44 -19.70
C ILE A 348 -9.61 -13.68 -19.49
N ALA A 349 -9.22 -14.85 -18.98
CA ALA A 349 -7.83 -15.31 -18.93
C ALA A 349 -7.77 -16.85 -18.89
N GLY A 350 -6.65 -17.44 -19.29
CA GLY A 350 -6.44 -18.89 -19.24
C GLY A 350 -5.01 -19.27 -19.62
N ARG A 351 -4.56 -20.46 -19.21
CA ARG A 351 -3.21 -20.97 -19.50
C ARG A 351 -3.23 -22.30 -20.25
N ASN A 352 -4.21 -22.52 -21.11
CA ASN A 352 -4.37 -23.78 -21.86
C ASN A 352 -4.32 -25.03 -20.95
N GLY A 353 -5.05 -24.98 -19.81
CA GLY A 353 -5.03 -26.01 -18.78
C GLY A 353 -3.92 -25.87 -17.73
N GLY A 354 -2.99 -24.92 -17.88
CA GLY A 354 -2.01 -24.56 -16.87
C GLY A 354 -2.63 -23.86 -15.64
N ALA A 355 -1.90 -23.85 -14.54
CA ALA A 355 -2.37 -23.34 -13.25
C ALA A 355 -2.54 -21.80 -13.25
N ILE A 356 -3.78 -21.35 -13.14
CA ILE A 356 -4.17 -19.94 -13.08
C ILE A 356 -5.39 -19.83 -12.17
N GLU A 357 -5.39 -18.90 -11.22
CA GLU A 357 -6.52 -18.69 -10.30
C GLU A 357 -6.48 -17.30 -9.66
N ALA A 358 -7.33 -17.05 -8.66
CA ALA A 358 -7.40 -15.81 -7.88
C ALA A 358 -7.44 -14.53 -8.74
N PRO A 359 -8.47 -14.36 -9.58
CA PRO A 359 -8.60 -13.15 -10.37
C PRO A 359 -8.95 -11.95 -9.48
N PHE A 360 -8.31 -10.81 -9.72
CA PHE A 360 -8.68 -9.55 -9.11
C PHE A 360 -8.62 -8.44 -10.16
N ILE A 361 -9.69 -7.69 -10.34
CA ILE A 361 -9.76 -6.60 -11.31
C ILE A 361 -9.73 -5.27 -10.58
N HIS A 362 -8.70 -4.48 -10.87
CA HIS A 362 -8.55 -3.11 -10.36
C HIS A 362 -8.59 -2.11 -11.50
N LYS A 363 -9.21 -0.96 -11.29
CA LYS A 363 -9.16 0.13 -12.26
C LYS A 363 -8.12 1.16 -11.83
N HIS A 364 -7.19 1.47 -12.74
CA HIS A 364 -6.22 2.55 -12.55
C HIS A 364 -6.06 3.35 -13.85
N GLY A 365 -6.32 4.65 -13.78
CA GLY A 365 -6.38 5.51 -14.98
C GLY A 365 -7.39 4.98 -16.00
N ASP A 366 -6.96 4.88 -17.26
CA ASP A 366 -7.81 4.45 -18.37
C ASP A 366 -7.94 2.92 -18.51
N TYR A 367 -7.31 2.14 -17.63
CA TYR A 367 -7.21 0.69 -17.76
C TYR A 367 -7.84 -0.06 -16.58
N TYR A 368 -8.45 -1.19 -16.90
CA TYR A 368 -8.72 -2.29 -15.99
C TYR A 368 -7.51 -3.23 -16.01
N TYR A 369 -6.94 -3.51 -14.84
CA TYR A 369 -5.86 -4.48 -14.64
C TYR A 369 -6.47 -5.75 -14.06
N LEU A 370 -6.34 -6.86 -14.78
CA LEU A 370 -6.68 -8.19 -14.29
C LEU A 370 -5.41 -8.82 -13.72
N TYR A 371 -5.35 -8.87 -12.40
CA TYR A 371 -4.36 -9.64 -11.66
C TYR A 371 -4.83 -11.08 -11.54
N VAL A 372 -3.90 -12.02 -11.63
CA VAL A 372 -4.14 -13.46 -11.46
C VAL A 372 -2.91 -14.09 -10.81
N SER A 373 -3.11 -15.18 -10.11
CA SER A 373 -2.02 -16.00 -9.61
C SER A 373 -1.74 -17.17 -10.55
N PHE A 374 -0.47 -17.32 -10.94
CA PHE A 374 0.00 -18.45 -11.74
C PHE A 374 0.71 -19.49 -10.87
N ASP A 375 0.72 -20.72 -11.37
CA ASP A 375 1.47 -21.84 -10.81
C ASP A 375 0.86 -22.32 -9.47
N LEU A 376 1.63 -22.85 -8.51
CA LEU A 376 1.07 -23.71 -7.46
C LEU A 376 1.15 -23.06 -6.08
N CYS A 377 -0.01 -22.85 -5.46
CA CYS A 377 -0.15 -22.52 -4.05
C CYS A 377 0.03 -23.76 -3.18
N CYS A 378 -0.15 -23.54 -1.87
CA CYS A 378 -0.61 -24.56 -0.93
C CYS A 378 0.40 -25.68 -0.70
N ARG A 379 1.70 -25.37 -0.85
CA ARG A 379 2.83 -26.30 -0.68
C ARG A 379 3.88 -25.76 0.30
N GLY A 380 3.48 -24.85 1.20
CA GLY A 380 4.38 -24.18 2.13
C GLY A 380 5.54 -23.51 1.39
N ALA A 381 6.76 -23.69 1.89
CA ALA A 381 7.97 -23.15 1.26
C ALA A 381 8.27 -23.72 -0.15
N SER A 382 7.58 -24.77 -0.59
CA SER A 382 7.70 -25.32 -1.96
C SER A 382 6.66 -24.75 -2.94
N SER A 383 5.88 -23.75 -2.53
CA SER A 383 4.90 -23.09 -3.39
C SER A 383 5.61 -22.27 -4.47
N THR A 384 5.11 -22.33 -5.71
CA THR A 384 5.68 -21.64 -6.88
C THR A 384 4.78 -20.52 -7.39
N TYR A 385 3.77 -20.17 -6.60
CA TYR A 385 2.85 -19.09 -6.87
C TYR A 385 3.56 -17.78 -7.25
N ARG A 386 2.93 -17.03 -8.15
CA ARG A 386 3.40 -15.72 -8.57
C ARG A 386 2.26 -14.89 -9.13
N ILE A 387 2.36 -13.58 -8.95
CA ILE A 387 1.34 -12.62 -9.36
C ILE A 387 1.65 -12.13 -10.76
N MET A 388 0.66 -12.29 -11.63
CA MET A 388 0.69 -11.87 -13.01
C MET A 388 -0.40 -10.83 -13.26
N VAL A 389 -0.20 -9.98 -14.25
CA VAL A 389 -1.16 -8.94 -14.61
C VAL A 389 -1.28 -8.77 -16.13
N GLY A 390 -2.50 -8.49 -16.57
CA GLY A 390 -2.80 -7.93 -17.89
C GLY A 390 -3.69 -6.71 -17.75
N ARG A 391 -3.80 -5.91 -18.81
CA ARG A 391 -4.69 -4.75 -18.81
C ARG A 391 -5.58 -4.66 -20.04
N SER A 392 -6.72 -4.00 -19.89
CA SER A 392 -7.66 -3.69 -20.97
C SER A 392 -8.34 -2.35 -20.71
N THR A 393 -8.77 -1.66 -21.76
CA THR A 393 -9.65 -0.49 -21.63
C THR A 393 -11.12 -0.88 -21.45
N SER A 394 -11.44 -2.17 -21.54
CA SER A 394 -12.77 -2.73 -21.30
C SER A 394 -12.71 -3.76 -20.17
N VAL A 395 -13.65 -3.71 -19.23
CA VAL A 395 -13.75 -4.67 -18.12
C VAL A 395 -13.96 -6.12 -18.59
N THR A 396 -14.51 -6.33 -19.78
CA THR A 396 -14.68 -7.67 -20.37
C THR A 396 -13.49 -8.12 -21.22
N GLY A 397 -12.42 -7.33 -21.26
CA GLY A 397 -11.25 -7.57 -22.09
C GLY A 397 -11.41 -7.16 -23.56
N PRO A 398 -10.50 -7.63 -24.44
CA PRO A 398 -9.41 -8.54 -24.14
C PRO A 398 -8.36 -7.91 -23.21
N TYR A 399 -7.88 -8.68 -22.24
CA TYR A 399 -6.74 -8.30 -21.42
C TYR A 399 -5.46 -8.78 -22.09
N LEU A 400 -4.50 -7.87 -22.26
CA LEU A 400 -3.19 -8.15 -22.83
C LEU A 400 -2.11 -7.90 -21.78
N ASP A 401 -0.97 -8.59 -21.89
CA ASP A 401 0.22 -8.30 -21.10
C ASP A 401 1.11 -7.21 -21.75
N ARG A 402 2.25 -6.92 -21.12
CA ARG A 402 3.22 -5.90 -21.55
C ARG A 402 3.76 -6.14 -22.96
N ASP A 403 3.85 -7.40 -23.36
CA ASP A 403 4.35 -7.80 -24.69
C ASP A 403 3.20 -7.95 -25.71
N GLY A 404 1.96 -7.64 -25.32
CA GLY A 404 0.79 -7.68 -26.17
C GLY A 404 0.16 -9.07 -26.31
N VAL A 405 0.57 -10.04 -25.50
CA VAL A 405 -0.01 -11.40 -25.51
C VAL A 405 -1.31 -11.41 -24.72
N ALA A 406 -2.37 -11.97 -25.29
CA ALA A 406 -3.65 -12.06 -24.62
C ALA A 406 -3.58 -12.99 -23.40
N LEU A 407 -4.21 -12.58 -22.30
CA LEU A 407 -4.30 -13.40 -21.09
C LEU A 407 -5.11 -14.68 -21.33
N THR A 408 -6.03 -14.69 -22.31
CA THR A 408 -6.74 -15.91 -22.74
C THR A 408 -5.85 -16.90 -23.49
N ALA A 409 -4.66 -16.47 -23.95
CA ALA A 409 -3.66 -17.29 -24.61
C ALA A 409 -2.46 -17.61 -23.71
N GLY A 410 -2.57 -17.36 -22.39
CA GLY A 410 -1.49 -17.60 -21.43
C GLY A 410 -0.53 -16.43 -21.23
N GLY A 411 -0.83 -15.25 -21.76
CA GLY A 411 -0.11 -14.02 -21.48
C GLY A 411 -0.20 -13.61 -20.00
N GLY A 412 0.71 -12.76 -19.57
CA GLY A 412 0.74 -12.18 -18.22
C GLY A 412 2.09 -11.53 -17.94
N THR A 413 2.07 -10.29 -17.44
CA THR A 413 3.27 -9.61 -16.94
C THR A 413 3.47 -9.98 -15.48
N GLN A 414 4.61 -10.59 -15.15
CA GLN A 414 4.92 -10.95 -13.76
C GLN A 414 5.31 -9.71 -12.96
N ILE A 415 4.64 -9.46 -11.83
CA ILE A 415 4.94 -8.31 -10.96
C ILE A 415 5.50 -8.71 -9.59
N LEU A 416 5.27 -9.95 -9.16
CA LEU A 416 5.80 -10.49 -7.91
C LEU A 416 5.93 -12.01 -8.03
N ALA A 417 7.05 -12.56 -7.57
CA ALA A 417 7.27 -14.01 -7.48
C ALA A 417 8.12 -14.33 -6.25
N GLY A 418 8.33 -15.63 -6.00
CA GLY A 418 9.15 -16.06 -4.86
C GLY A 418 10.58 -15.49 -4.90
N HIS A 419 11.05 -15.00 -3.75
CA HIS A 419 12.37 -14.41 -3.58
C HIS A 419 12.77 -14.39 -2.09
N GLY A 420 14.04 -14.62 -1.77
CA GLY A 420 14.50 -14.67 -0.38
C GLY A 420 13.71 -15.72 0.44
N SER A 421 13.12 -15.29 1.55
CA SER A 421 12.25 -16.11 2.43
C SER A 421 10.75 -16.01 2.08
N ILE A 422 10.42 -15.37 0.96
CA ILE A 422 9.06 -15.19 0.46
C ILE A 422 8.81 -16.25 -0.61
N HIS A 423 8.09 -17.31 -0.28
CA HIS A 423 7.77 -18.40 -1.20
C HIS A 423 6.34 -18.27 -1.70
N GLY A 424 6.14 -18.43 -3.01
CA GLY A 424 4.81 -18.45 -3.62
C GLY A 424 3.87 -17.30 -3.25
N PRO A 425 4.24 -16.00 -3.40
CA PRO A 425 3.31 -14.90 -3.15
C PRO A 425 2.16 -14.90 -4.17
N GLY A 426 0.92 -14.75 -3.70
CA GLY A 426 -0.25 -14.54 -4.55
C GLY A 426 -1.58 -14.61 -3.80
N HIS A 427 -2.63 -14.91 -4.55
CA HIS A 427 -4.03 -14.69 -4.19
C HIS A 427 -4.22 -13.25 -3.73
N GLN A 428 -4.04 -12.37 -4.71
CA GLN A 428 -3.84 -10.96 -4.49
C GLN A 428 -5.13 -10.16 -4.55
N ALA A 429 -5.22 -9.16 -3.67
CA ALA A 429 -6.19 -8.09 -3.70
C ALA A 429 -5.49 -6.75 -3.91
N VAL A 430 -6.16 -5.81 -4.58
CA VAL A 430 -5.66 -4.43 -4.74
C VAL A 430 -6.65 -3.43 -4.18
N LEU A 431 -6.19 -2.63 -3.23
CA LEU A 431 -6.97 -1.56 -2.62
C LEU A 431 -6.42 -0.20 -3.07
N ALA A 432 -7.23 0.59 -3.76
CA ALA A 432 -6.96 2.02 -3.92
C ALA A 432 -7.16 2.74 -2.58
N ASP A 433 -6.14 3.45 -2.13
CA ASP A 433 -6.13 4.12 -0.84
C ASP A 433 -5.55 5.55 -0.94
N ASP A 434 -5.57 6.28 0.17
CA ASP A 434 -5.20 7.70 0.24
C ASP A 434 -3.75 7.96 -0.16
N ASP A 435 -2.90 6.93 -0.13
CA ASP A 435 -1.47 7.00 -0.42
C ASP A 435 -1.05 6.08 -1.58
N GLY A 436 -1.99 5.70 -2.45
CA GLY A 436 -1.75 4.93 -3.67
C GLY A 436 -2.46 3.57 -3.67
N ASP A 437 -2.19 2.80 -4.73
CA ASP A 437 -2.67 1.43 -4.84
C ASP A 437 -1.83 0.50 -3.97
N VAL A 438 -2.50 -0.35 -3.19
CA VAL A 438 -1.86 -1.27 -2.24
C VAL A 438 -2.22 -2.71 -2.58
N LEU A 439 -1.19 -3.52 -2.77
CA LEU A 439 -1.29 -4.96 -3.01
C LEU A 439 -1.33 -5.69 -1.67
N PHE A 440 -2.36 -6.49 -1.46
CA PHE A 440 -2.50 -7.45 -0.38
C PHE A 440 -2.41 -8.85 -0.97
N TYR A 441 -1.69 -9.75 -0.32
CA TYR A 441 -1.50 -11.11 -0.79
C TYR A 441 -1.12 -12.01 0.39
N HIS A 442 -1.18 -13.33 0.21
CA HIS A 442 -0.46 -14.22 1.12
C HIS A 442 0.83 -14.69 0.48
N TYR A 443 1.81 -15.04 1.31
CA TYR A 443 3.01 -15.76 0.92
C TYR A 443 3.33 -16.83 1.95
N TYR A 444 4.15 -17.80 1.58
CA TYR A 444 4.63 -18.82 2.51
C TYR A 444 6.03 -18.47 3.01
N ALA A 445 6.21 -18.46 4.33
CA ALA A 445 7.53 -18.30 4.95
C ALA A 445 8.35 -19.61 4.86
N ASP A 446 9.63 -19.57 5.24
CA ASP A 446 10.54 -20.73 5.21
C ASP A 446 10.02 -21.94 6.00
N ASN A 447 9.25 -21.70 7.06
CA ASN A 447 8.60 -22.75 7.85
C ASN A 447 7.26 -23.25 7.25
N GLY A 448 6.88 -22.74 6.08
CA GLY A 448 5.64 -23.07 5.37
C GLY A 448 4.39 -22.35 5.86
N ALA A 449 4.49 -21.48 6.87
CA ALA A 449 3.35 -20.70 7.34
C ALA A 449 2.90 -19.69 6.28
N SER A 450 1.58 -19.60 6.05
CA SER A 450 0.98 -18.60 5.16
C SER A 450 0.74 -17.29 5.91
N LEU A 451 1.39 -16.22 5.47
CA LEU A 451 1.44 -14.92 6.13
C LEU A 451 0.99 -13.80 5.18
N LEU A 452 0.46 -12.73 5.76
CA LEU A 452 0.01 -11.55 5.04
C LEU A 452 1.21 -10.77 4.50
N GLY A 453 1.23 -10.52 3.20
CA GLY A 453 2.10 -9.56 2.55
C GLY A 453 1.33 -8.32 2.14
N ILE A 454 1.93 -7.15 2.35
CA ILE A 454 1.39 -5.87 1.91
C ILE A 454 2.50 -5.06 1.26
N ASN A 455 2.29 -4.61 0.03
CA ASN A 455 3.21 -3.71 -0.68
C ASN A 455 2.43 -2.63 -1.42
N LYS A 456 3.12 -1.59 -1.85
CA LYS A 456 2.53 -0.62 -2.77
C LYS A 456 2.70 -1.07 -4.22
N ILE A 457 1.80 -0.58 -5.06
CA ILE A 457 1.89 -0.73 -6.51
C ILE A 457 2.27 0.62 -7.10
N GLY A 458 3.40 0.64 -7.80
CA GLY A 458 3.84 1.76 -8.62
C GLY A 458 3.50 1.45 -10.08
N TYR A 459 3.43 2.49 -10.92
CA TYR A 459 3.18 2.33 -12.34
C TYR A 459 4.31 2.96 -13.12
N ASP A 460 4.89 2.20 -14.05
CA ASP A 460 5.96 2.73 -14.89
C ASP A 460 5.44 3.74 -15.91
N SER A 461 6.36 4.39 -16.65
CA SER A 461 5.98 5.38 -17.67
C SER A 461 5.06 4.85 -18.78
N ALA A 462 4.98 3.52 -18.98
CA ALA A 462 4.06 2.89 -19.91
C ALA A 462 2.73 2.47 -19.25
N GLY A 463 2.57 2.78 -17.96
CA GLY A 463 1.41 2.46 -17.13
C GLY A 463 1.37 1.00 -16.70
N TRP A 464 2.50 0.29 -16.62
CA TRP A 464 2.49 -1.08 -16.12
C TRP A 464 2.78 -1.12 -14.62
N PRO A 465 1.99 -1.86 -13.85
CA PRO A 465 2.19 -1.94 -12.41
C PRO A 465 3.47 -2.73 -12.08
N PHE A 466 4.07 -2.38 -10.95
CA PHE A 466 5.14 -3.12 -10.31
C PHE A 466 5.07 -2.92 -8.79
N VAL A 467 5.61 -3.88 -8.05
CA VAL A 467 5.60 -3.86 -6.58
C VAL A 467 6.82 -3.10 -6.05
N TYR A 468 6.64 -2.23 -5.06
CA TYR A 468 7.73 -1.46 -4.44
C TYR A 468 7.60 -1.28 -2.92
#